data_AF-A0A2A2KEH4-F1
#
_entry.id   AF-A0A2A2KEH4-F1
#
_cell.length_a   1.000
_cell.length_b   1.000
_cell.length_c   1.000
_cell.angle_alpha   90.00
_cell.angle_beta   90.00
_cell.angle_gamma   90.00
#
_symmetry.space_group_name_H-M   'P 1'
#
loop_
_entity.id
_entity.type
_entity.pdbx_description
1 polymer ?
#
loop_
_entity_poly.entity_id
_entity_poly.type
_entity_poly.pdbx_seq_one_letter_code
_entity_poly.pdbx_strand_id
1 'polypeptide(L)'
;MMAKLNEAARAKAAVAKHAGRYPQQRARRGPQTLTVIVARPAQAQHRSAGQRHALVATSHMRLMMLMMLFAAAVVLIIGRLAMLGILSGGEAAARTAALAARGDIVDRNGAPLARTIDAWTIAVHPNKIIGDKMEIAARLAALMPDRGDQAWFYHQLTRNISFVYLQRRASPALVEQAGKPVALAIDARVQAAMESELGRAMGTFSARGAGGIVMDVHTGEVLAMVSLPTFNPNRVGMAGSEELRNLTTQSVFELGSTFKPITVATAIDTGTITMNRKFDATHPLKVGGFTIHDERGDPQRWLSMPETLIYSSNIATARIADEVGPQKMQTMFRKLGFDTRPDIELREKGRPLWPRYWARTTTMTTAYGHGIAVTPLHLASAYAALVNGGIWRPATLMKIAPGQAPAGRRGTKETGGWKTAAWNAAPVVGRTIARVGSMLGVVPDAQRDIDVADMMPLIWQETPPKQANGN
;
A
#
# COMPACT_ATOMS: atom_id res chain seq x y z
N MET A 1 -42.47 3.67 -9.46
CA MET A 1 -42.68 2.90 -8.21
C MET A 1 -44.18 2.67 -8.10
N MET A 2 -44.65 1.43 -7.89
CA MET A 2 -46.06 0.97 -7.93
C MET A 2 -46.56 0.32 -9.24
N ALA A 3 -45.95 -0.80 -9.68
CA ALA A 3 -46.63 -1.76 -10.58
C ALA A 3 -46.00 -3.17 -10.73
N LYS A 4 -44.83 -3.49 -10.16
CA LYS A 4 -44.16 -4.79 -10.41
C LYS A 4 -43.68 -5.57 -9.17
N LEU A 5 -44.29 -5.37 -8.01
CA LEU A 5 -43.94 -6.10 -6.78
C LEU A 5 -45.08 -6.98 -6.22
N ASN A 6 -46.19 -7.13 -6.96
CA ASN A 6 -47.45 -7.71 -6.45
C ASN A 6 -47.77 -9.15 -6.88
N GLU A 7 -46.82 -9.91 -7.42
CA GLU A 7 -47.11 -11.24 -7.98
C GLU A 7 -46.48 -12.43 -7.22
N ALA A 8 -45.50 -12.20 -6.33
CA ALA A 8 -44.82 -13.31 -5.63
C ALA A 8 -45.41 -13.66 -4.25
N ALA A 9 -46.35 -12.87 -3.71
CA ALA A 9 -46.81 -12.99 -2.32
C ALA A 9 -48.18 -13.66 -2.14
N ARG A 10 -48.87 -14.09 -3.21
CA ARG A 10 -50.25 -14.61 -3.13
C ARG A 10 -50.43 -16.13 -3.34
N ALA A 11 -49.36 -16.92 -3.38
CA ALA A 11 -49.46 -18.35 -3.74
C ALA A 11 -49.08 -19.38 -2.65
N LYS A 12 -48.94 -19.00 -1.36
CA LYS A 12 -48.64 -19.97 -0.27
C LYS A 12 -49.54 -19.85 0.97
N ALA A 13 -50.77 -19.38 0.78
CA ALA A 13 -51.85 -19.43 1.78
C ALA A 13 -52.94 -20.45 1.38
N ALA A 14 -52.53 -21.62 0.90
CA ALA A 14 -53.40 -22.73 0.54
C ALA A 14 -53.11 -23.94 1.45
N VAL A 15 -53.28 -23.74 2.77
CA VAL A 15 -53.44 -24.81 3.76
C VAL A 15 -54.52 -24.36 4.72
N ALA A 16 -55.45 -25.26 5.03
CA ALA A 16 -56.55 -25.15 5.97
C ALA A 16 -57.88 -24.59 5.43
N LYS A 17 -58.66 -25.47 4.76
CA LYS A 17 -60.12 -25.53 4.89
C LYS A 17 -60.66 -26.80 4.24
N HIS A 18 -61.01 -27.79 5.07
CA HIS A 18 -62.07 -28.81 4.96
C HIS A 18 -61.91 -29.71 6.21
N ALA A 19 -62.52 -29.38 7.35
CA ALA A 19 -63.85 -29.84 7.80
C ALA A 19 -63.93 -31.37 7.88
N GLY A 20 -64.29 -32.05 8.98
CA GLY A 20 -64.80 -31.63 10.28
C GLY A 20 -65.51 -32.83 10.94
N ARG A 21 -65.33 -32.96 12.26
CA ARG A 21 -66.24 -33.52 13.29
C ARG A 21 -66.73 -34.99 13.22
N TYR A 22 -66.34 -35.70 14.28
CA TYR A 22 -66.88 -36.93 14.87
C TYR A 22 -68.41 -36.97 15.06
N PRO A 23 -69.01 -38.17 15.05
CA PRO A 23 -70.21 -38.46 15.84
C PRO A 23 -69.93 -39.48 16.96
N GLN A 24 -70.59 -39.27 18.11
CA GLN A 24 -70.77 -40.27 19.16
C GLN A 24 -72.03 -41.08 18.90
N GLN A 25 -71.97 -42.41 19.08
CA GLN A 25 -73.16 -43.23 19.36
C GLN A 25 -72.82 -44.30 20.41
N ARG A 26 -73.67 -44.38 21.44
CA ARG A 26 -73.66 -45.36 22.53
C ARG A 26 -74.41 -46.63 22.11
N ALA A 27 -73.96 -47.79 22.59
CA ALA A 27 -74.83 -48.95 22.85
C ALA A 27 -74.24 -49.88 23.93
N ARG A 28 -75.13 -50.53 24.70
CA ARG A 28 -74.90 -51.28 25.95
C ARG A 28 -74.89 -52.81 25.73
N ARG A 29 -74.21 -53.53 26.67
CA ARG A 29 -74.37 -54.92 27.20
C ARG A 29 -74.27 -56.14 26.23
N GLY A 30 -73.49 -57.16 26.65
CA GLY A 30 -73.25 -58.46 25.95
C GLY A 30 -74.40 -59.49 26.08
N PRO A 31 -74.19 -60.84 25.95
CA PRO A 31 -72.97 -61.62 25.63
C PRO A 31 -73.15 -62.73 24.54
N GLN A 32 -72.03 -63.39 24.15
CA GLN A 32 -71.85 -64.68 23.40
C GLN A 32 -72.38 -64.73 21.93
N THR A 33 -71.80 -65.39 20.92
CA THR A 33 -71.26 -66.76 20.78
C THR A 33 -70.49 -66.87 19.45
N LEU A 34 -69.56 -67.84 19.33
CA LEU A 34 -68.76 -68.15 18.13
C LEU A 34 -69.60 -68.55 16.90
N THR A 35 -69.16 -68.13 15.70
CA THR A 35 -69.27 -68.96 14.49
C THR A 35 -68.02 -68.79 13.62
N VAL A 36 -67.25 -69.87 13.52
CA VAL A 36 -66.13 -70.06 12.59
C VAL A 36 -66.70 -70.72 11.34
N ILE A 37 -66.44 -70.15 10.15
CA ILE A 37 -66.46 -70.90 8.89
C ILE A 37 -65.21 -70.57 8.09
N VAL A 38 -64.53 -71.66 7.74
CA VAL A 38 -63.23 -71.82 7.09
C VAL A 38 -63.42 -71.85 5.57
N ALA A 39 -62.51 -71.21 4.83
CA ALA A 39 -62.29 -71.49 3.41
C ALA A 39 -60.82 -71.91 3.17
N ARG A 40 -60.64 -73.01 2.43
CA ARG A 40 -59.37 -73.70 2.15
C ARG A 40 -58.49 -72.96 1.11
N PRO A 41 -57.16 -73.21 1.10
CA PRO A 41 -56.18 -72.29 0.52
C PRO A 41 -55.89 -72.55 -0.96
N ALA A 42 -55.57 -71.50 -1.71
CA ALA A 42 -54.89 -71.62 -2.99
C ALA A 42 -53.36 -71.68 -2.77
N GLN A 43 -52.73 -72.64 -3.45
CA GLN A 43 -51.34 -73.07 -3.21
C GLN A 43 -50.29 -71.99 -3.50
N ALA A 44 -49.27 -72.02 -2.64
CA ALA A 44 -48.12 -71.15 -2.61
C ALA A 44 -47.09 -71.47 -3.69
N GLN A 45 -46.46 -70.41 -4.22
CA GLN A 45 -45.11 -70.48 -4.77
C GLN A 45 -44.25 -69.30 -4.30
N HIS A 46 -43.14 -69.66 -3.65
CA HIS A 46 -41.87 -68.94 -3.56
C HIS A 46 -41.76 -67.65 -2.73
N ARG A 47 -41.11 -67.75 -1.55
CA ARG A 47 -39.68 -67.38 -1.32
C ARG A 47 -39.34 -67.51 0.17
N SER A 48 -38.28 -68.24 0.48
CA SER A 48 -37.87 -68.61 1.84
C SER A 48 -37.39 -67.42 2.67
N ALA A 49 -37.84 -67.37 3.93
CA ALA A 49 -37.56 -66.33 4.91
C ALA A 49 -36.08 -66.28 5.41
N GLY A 50 -35.17 -67.09 4.86
CA GLY A 50 -33.77 -67.18 5.30
C GLY A 50 -32.86 -66.05 4.83
N GLN A 51 -33.17 -65.36 3.72
CA GLN A 51 -32.30 -64.31 3.17
C GLN A 51 -32.45 -62.93 3.83
N ARG A 52 -33.57 -62.65 4.51
CA ARG A 52 -33.79 -61.34 5.16
C ARG A 52 -33.00 -61.19 6.48
N HIS A 53 -32.75 -62.26 7.22
CA HIS A 53 -32.05 -62.18 8.51
C HIS A 53 -30.53 -61.94 8.38
N ALA A 54 -29.88 -62.51 7.35
CA ALA A 54 -28.43 -62.34 7.14
C ALA A 54 -28.04 -60.93 6.61
N LEU A 55 -28.90 -60.31 5.79
CA LEU A 55 -28.67 -58.95 5.27
C LEU A 55 -28.88 -57.85 6.33
N VAL A 56 -29.79 -58.07 7.29
CA VAL A 56 -30.06 -57.11 8.39
C VAL A 56 -28.95 -57.18 9.45
N ALA A 57 -28.45 -58.37 9.80
CA ALA A 57 -27.37 -58.54 10.77
C ALA A 57 -26.03 -57.94 10.30
N THR A 58 -25.67 -58.15 9.02
CA THR A 58 -24.45 -57.57 8.43
C THR A 58 -24.52 -56.05 8.32
N SER A 59 -25.71 -55.50 8.06
CA SER A 59 -25.95 -54.05 8.05
C SER A 59 -25.86 -53.43 9.46
N HIS A 60 -26.40 -54.11 10.48
CA HIS A 60 -26.27 -53.69 11.88
C HIS A 60 -24.82 -53.69 12.37
N MET A 61 -24.04 -54.71 12.01
CA MET A 61 -22.63 -54.81 12.41
C MET A 61 -21.78 -53.70 11.75
N ARG A 62 -22.06 -53.36 10.48
CA ARG A 62 -21.40 -52.24 9.78
C ARG A 62 -21.77 -50.89 10.38
N LEU A 63 -23.04 -50.70 10.75
CA LEU A 63 -23.49 -49.47 11.42
C LEU A 63 -22.83 -49.31 12.80
N MET A 64 -22.74 -50.39 13.59
CA MET A 64 -22.05 -50.37 14.87
C MET A 64 -20.55 -50.04 14.73
N MET A 65 -19.86 -50.63 13.76
CA MET A 65 -18.44 -50.30 13.49
C MET A 65 -18.26 -48.83 13.10
N LEU A 66 -19.15 -48.29 12.26
CA LEU A 66 -19.12 -46.89 11.85
C LEU A 66 -19.36 -45.95 13.06
N MET A 67 -20.34 -46.27 13.91
CA MET A 67 -20.61 -45.49 15.12
C MET A 67 -19.46 -45.55 16.12
N MET A 68 -18.80 -46.70 16.25
CA MET A 68 -17.64 -46.85 17.14
C MET A 68 -16.43 -46.04 16.63
N LEU A 69 -16.18 -46.06 15.31
CA LEU A 69 -15.16 -45.22 14.67
C LEU A 69 -15.45 -43.73 14.85
N PHE A 70 -16.71 -43.33 14.69
CA PHE A 70 -17.12 -41.94 14.88
C PHE A 70 -16.96 -41.50 16.35
N ALA A 71 -17.36 -42.35 17.30
CA ALA A 71 -17.17 -42.08 18.72
C ALA A 71 -15.67 -41.96 19.08
N ALA A 72 -14.82 -42.83 18.55
CA ALA A 72 -13.38 -42.75 18.75
C ALA A 72 -12.78 -41.45 18.21
N ALA A 73 -13.21 -41.00 17.03
CA ALA A 73 -12.78 -39.72 16.45
C ALA A 73 -13.21 -38.52 17.31
N VAL A 74 -14.44 -38.53 17.84
CA VAL A 74 -14.94 -37.48 18.74
C VAL A 74 -14.14 -37.44 20.04
N VAL A 75 -13.85 -38.59 20.65
CA VAL A 75 -13.02 -38.68 21.87
C VAL A 75 -11.61 -38.15 21.61
N LEU A 76 -11.02 -38.44 20.44
CA LEU A 76 -9.69 -37.96 20.07
C LEU A 76 -9.67 -36.44 19.88
N ILE A 77 -10.71 -35.86 19.27
CA ILE A 77 -10.85 -34.40 19.13
C ILE A 77 -11.00 -33.73 20.50
N ILE A 78 -11.87 -34.27 21.36
CA ILE A 78 -12.08 -33.74 22.72
C ILE A 78 -10.78 -33.84 23.54
N GLY A 79 -10.09 -34.98 23.48
CA GLY A 79 -8.80 -35.18 24.13
C GLY A 79 -7.73 -34.22 23.62
N ARG A 80 -7.68 -33.97 22.31
CA ARG A 80 -6.76 -32.99 21.71
C ARG A 80 -7.08 -31.57 22.14
N LEU A 81 -8.36 -31.20 22.21
CA LEU A 81 -8.79 -29.88 22.68
C LEU A 81 -8.52 -29.68 24.17
N ALA A 82 -8.74 -30.69 25.00
CA ALA A 82 -8.40 -30.64 26.43
C ALA A 82 -6.89 -30.54 26.65
N MET A 83 -6.09 -31.32 25.92
CA MET A 83 -4.63 -31.23 25.92
C MET A 83 -4.17 -29.82 25.52
N LEU A 84 -4.71 -29.28 24.44
CA LEU A 84 -4.40 -27.91 24.02
C LEU A 84 -4.85 -26.90 25.06
N GLY A 85 -6.04 -27.00 25.64
CA GLY A 85 -6.54 -26.07 26.66
C GLY A 85 -5.68 -26.03 27.93
N ILE A 86 -5.20 -27.20 28.40
CA ILE A 86 -4.37 -27.31 29.62
C ILE A 86 -2.94 -26.81 29.36
N LEU A 87 -2.36 -27.11 28.19
CA LEU A 87 -0.98 -26.71 27.86
C LEU A 87 -0.86 -25.27 27.32
N SER A 88 -1.89 -24.75 26.64
CA SER A 88 -1.88 -23.42 26.00
C SER A 88 -2.57 -22.32 26.80
N GLY A 89 -3.12 -22.63 27.98
CA GLY A 89 -3.78 -21.66 28.87
C GLY A 89 -2.91 -20.48 29.29
N GLY A 90 -1.58 -20.62 29.20
CA GLY A 90 -0.62 -19.51 29.38
C GLY A 90 -0.21 -18.79 28.08
N GLU A 91 -0.23 -19.45 26.93
CA GLU A 91 0.22 -18.86 25.66
C GLU A 91 -0.81 -17.89 25.08
N ALA A 92 -2.10 -18.17 25.24
CA ALA A 92 -3.15 -17.26 24.77
C ALA A 92 -3.17 -15.94 25.54
N ALA A 93 -2.91 -15.98 26.85
CA ALA A 93 -2.79 -14.79 27.70
C ALA A 93 -1.47 -14.03 27.49
N ALA A 94 -0.37 -14.74 27.18
CA ALA A 94 0.90 -14.11 26.84
C ALA A 94 0.87 -13.39 25.46
N ARG A 95 0.07 -13.89 24.51
CA ARG A 95 -0.09 -13.26 23.18
C ARG A 95 -0.80 -11.90 23.23
N THR A 96 -1.66 -11.65 24.22
CA THR A 96 -2.30 -10.33 24.42
C THR A 96 -1.38 -9.33 25.13
N ALA A 97 -0.47 -9.80 25.98
CA ALA A 97 0.49 -8.94 26.69
C ALA A 97 1.72 -8.56 25.83
N ALA A 98 2.07 -9.40 24.84
CA ALA A 98 3.19 -9.16 23.92
C ALA A 98 2.74 -8.54 22.59
N LEU A 99 1.88 -7.51 22.62
CA LEU A 99 1.89 -6.53 21.53
C LEU A 99 3.27 -5.88 21.58
N ALA A 100 4.22 -6.44 20.82
CA ALA A 100 5.58 -5.94 20.75
C ALA A 100 5.54 -4.42 20.59
N ALA A 101 6.18 -3.71 21.52
CA ALA A 101 6.26 -2.26 21.46
C ALA A 101 6.75 -1.87 20.05
N ARG A 102 5.96 -1.06 19.35
CA ARG A 102 6.33 -0.59 18.01
C ARG A 102 7.58 0.27 18.17
N GLY A 103 8.66 -0.15 17.52
CA GLY A 103 9.91 0.61 17.48
C GLY A 103 9.72 1.97 16.82
N ASP A 104 10.51 2.94 17.28
CA ASP A 104 10.51 4.28 16.73
C ASP A 104 10.99 4.29 15.28
N ILE A 105 10.36 5.12 14.45
CA ILE A 105 10.80 5.44 13.11
C ILE A 105 11.63 6.71 13.23
N VAL A 106 12.91 6.61 12.87
CA VAL A 106 13.84 7.74 12.89
C VAL A 106 14.31 8.03 11.47
N ASP A 107 14.68 9.28 11.22
CA ASP A 107 15.35 9.69 9.99
C ASP A 107 16.78 9.11 9.93
N ARG A 108 17.52 9.40 8.87
CA ARG A 108 18.88 8.89 8.68
C ARG A 108 19.89 9.39 9.70
N ASN A 109 19.61 10.50 10.37
CA ASN A 109 20.46 11.15 11.37
C ASN A 109 20.02 10.81 12.81
N GLY A 110 18.96 10.01 12.98
CA GLY A 110 18.43 9.61 14.28
C GLY A 110 17.31 10.50 14.81
N ALA A 111 16.86 11.50 14.05
CA ALA A 111 15.76 12.36 14.45
C ALA A 111 14.42 11.59 14.42
N PRO A 112 13.59 11.67 15.47
CA PRO A 112 12.35 10.90 15.56
C PRO A 112 11.28 11.45 14.59
N LEU A 113 10.73 10.57 13.75
CA LEU A 113 9.64 10.88 12.82
C LEU A 113 8.29 10.29 13.27
N ALA A 114 8.30 9.10 13.88
CA ALA A 114 7.13 8.52 14.52
C ALA A 114 7.54 7.68 15.72
N ARG A 115 6.91 7.91 16.87
CA ARG A 115 7.18 7.19 18.12
C ARG A 115 5.90 6.69 18.77
N THR A 116 6.03 5.60 19.52
CA THR A 116 4.94 5.12 20.37
C THR A 116 4.94 5.94 21.65
N ILE A 117 3.87 6.68 21.89
CA ILE A 117 3.69 7.44 23.14
C ILE A 117 2.69 6.69 23.99
N ASP A 118 3.13 6.18 25.14
CA ASP A 118 2.24 5.56 26.12
C ASP A 118 1.29 6.61 26.67
N ALA A 119 0.05 6.56 26.20
CA ALA A 119 -0.99 7.49 26.57
C ALA A 119 -1.86 6.90 27.67
N TRP A 120 -1.61 7.28 28.92
CA TRP A 120 -2.54 7.01 30.00
C TRP A 120 -3.80 7.86 29.80
N THR A 121 -4.96 7.21 29.93
CA THR A 121 -6.26 7.88 29.89
C THR A 121 -6.90 7.79 31.27
N ILE A 122 -7.18 8.94 31.88
CA ILE A 122 -7.89 9.00 33.16
C ILE A 122 -9.37 9.10 32.85
N ALA A 123 -10.13 8.10 33.28
CA ALA A 123 -11.58 8.05 33.14
C ALA A 123 -12.21 7.67 34.46
N VAL A 124 -13.44 8.14 34.68
CA VAL A 124 -14.20 7.88 35.90
C VAL A 124 -15.58 7.36 35.53
N HIS A 125 -16.12 6.49 36.38
CA HIS A 125 -17.51 6.06 36.36
C HIS A 125 -18.26 6.81 37.47
N PRO A 126 -18.98 7.93 37.16
CA PRO A 126 -19.62 8.79 38.17
C PRO A 126 -20.54 8.07 39.16
N ASN A 127 -21.18 6.99 38.70
CA ASN A 127 -22.13 6.18 39.47
C ASN A 127 -21.46 5.13 40.38
N LYS A 128 -20.13 4.97 40.28
CA LYS A 128 -19.34 4.02 41.08
C LYS A 128 -18.34 4.72 42.01
N ILE A 129 -18.42 6.05 42.13
CA ILE A 129 -17.56 6.82 43.03
C ILE A 129 -18.04 6.58 44.46
N ILE A 130 -17.13 6.15 45.33
CA ILE A 130 -17.35 5.94 46.76
C ILE A 130 -16.60 7.07 47.49
N GLY A 131 -17.32 7.91 48.25
CA GLY A 131 -16.76 9.07 48.97
C GLY A 131 -17.37 10.41 48.56
N ASP A 132 -16.87 11.51 49.13
CA ASP A 132 -17.31 12.87 48.81
C ASP A 132 -16.78 13.32 47.44
N LYS A 133 -17.70 13.51 46.49
CA LYS A 133 -17.40 13.95 45.12
C LYS A 133 -16.78 15.34 45.08
N MET A 134 -17.05 16.20 46.07
CA MET A 134 -16.49 17.54 46.17
C MET A 134 -15.00 17.49 46.52
N GLU A 135 -14.64 16.62 47.47
CA GLU A 135 -13.25 16.43 47.87
C GLU A 135 -12.42 15.81 46.74
N ILE A 136 -12.99 14.83 46.03
CA ILE A 136 -12.35 14.20 44.86
C ILE A 136 -12.15 15.22 43.74
N ALA A 137 -13.14 16.09 43.49
CA ALA A 137 -13.03 17.16 42.50
C ALA A 137 -11.92 18.16 42.86
N ALA A 138 -11.77 18.52 44.13
CA ALA A 138 -10.69 19.41 44.59
C ALA A 138 -9.31 18.80 44.36
N ARG A 139 -9.15 17.51 44.70
CA ARG A 139 -7.90 16.77 44.46
C ARG A 139 -7.58 16.62 42.96
N LEU A 140 -8.59 16.35 42.13
CA LEU A 140 -8.41 16.26 40.67
C LEU A 140 -8.04 17.60 40.05
N ALA A 141 -8.63 18.70 40.51
CA ALA A 141 -8.26 20.05 40.06
C ALA A 141 -6.81 20.40 40.45
N ALA A 142 -6.36 20.01 41.64
CA ALA A 142 -4.98 20.19 42.07
C ALA A 142 -3.97 19.35 41.25
N LEU A 143 -4.36 18.12 40.88
CA LEU A 143 -3.52 17.22 40.08
C LEU A 143 -3.53 17.53 38.59
N MET A 144 -4.58 18.19 38.08
CA MET A 144 -4.83 18.42 36.66
C MET A 144 -5.26 19.87 36.36
N PRO A 145 -4.44 20.88 36.74
CA PRO A 145 -4.84 22.29 36.67
C PRO A 145 -5.13 22.76 35.24
N ASP A 146 -4.44 22.22 34.24
CA ASP A 146 -4.62 22.60 32.83
C ASP A 146 -5.95 22.13 32.23
N ARG A 147 -6.64 21.19 32.90
CA ARG A 147 -7.90 20.61 32.38
C ARG A 147 -9.11 21.46 32.80
N GLY A 148 -9.15 21.88 34.06
CA GLY A 148 -10.30 22.61 34.60
C GLY A 148 -10.17 22.85 36.08
N ASP A 149 -11.02 23.73 36.58
CA ASP A 149 -11.12 24.02 38.01
C ASP A 149 -11.96 22.95 38.75
N GLN A 150 -12.00 23.07 40.08
CA GLN A 150 -12.76 22.15 40.93
C GLN A 150 -14.24 22.08 40.54
N ALA A 151 -14.84 23.19 40.12
CA ALA A 151 -16.24 23.24 39.69
C ALA A 151 -16.48 22.41 38.43
N TRP A 152 -15.57 22.50 37.45
CA TRP A 152 -15.62 21.71 36.23
C TRP A 152 -15.56 20.20 36.53
N PHE A 153 -14.63 19.77 37.38
CA PHE A 153 -14.50 18.37 37.77
C PHE A 153 -15.71 17.88 38.57
N TYR A 154 -16.20 18.65 39.54
CA TYR A 154 -17.37 18.29 40.33
C TYR A 154 -18.61 18.06 39.45
N HIS A 155 -18.81 18.93 38.45
CA HIS A 155 -19.86 18.73 37.46
C HIS A 155 -19.69 17.41 36.71
N GLN A 156 -18.49 17.04 36.26
CA GLN A 156 -18.29 15.75 35.57
C GLN A 156 -18.55 14.53 36.46
N LEU A 157 -18.22 14.60 37.76
CA LEU A 157 -18.41 13.51 38.72
C LEU A 157 -19.87 13.34 39.18
N THR A 158 -20.72 14.36 38.99
CA THR A 158 -22.13 14.36 39.39
C THR A 158 -23.11 14.10 38.23
N ARG A 159 -22.62 14.09 36.98
CA ARG A 159 -23.43 13.74 35.81
C ARG A 159 -23.99 12.33 35.91
N ASN A 160 -25.26 12.16 35.54
CA ASN A 160 -25.93 10.86 35.44
C ASN A 160 -25.52 10.12 34.14
N ILE A 161 -24.24 9.76 34.04
CA ILE A 161 -23.66 9.01 32.94
C ILE A 161 -22.83 7.86 33.48
N SER A 162 -22.79 6.75 32.74
CA SER A 162 -22.05 5.56 33.19
C SER A 162 -20.54 5.76 33.16
N PHE A 163 -20.02 6.68 32.33
CA PHE A 163 -18.58 6.81 32.06
C PHE A 163 -18.22 8.19 31.51
N VAL A 164 -17.11 8.77 31.96
CA VAL A 164 -16.56 10.05 31.47
C VAL A 164 -15.03 10.01 31.42
N TYR A 165 -14.48 10.49 30.30
CA TYR A 165 -13.04 10.71 30.17
C TYR A 165 -12.67 12.05 30.82
N LEU A 166 -11.79 12.02 31.82
CA LEU A 166 -11.29 13.21 32.50
C LEU A 166 -10.08 13.81 31.77
N GLN A 167 -9.14 12.96 31.33
CA GLN A 167 -7.97 13.37 30.55
C GLN A 167 -7.52 12.27 29.60
N ARG A 168 -7.11 12.68 28.40
CA ARG A 168 -6.47 11.81 27.40
C ARG A 168 -5.03 12.27 27.19
N ARG A 169 -4.07 11.33 27.24
CA ARG A 169 -2.63 11.50 26.92
C ARG A 169 -1.83 12.35 27.93
N ALA A 170 -1.16 11.69 28.89
CA ALA A 170 -0.14 12.29 29.76
C ALA A 170 1.30 12.08 29.22
N SER A 171 2.28 12.86 29.72
CA SER A 171 3.56 13.21 29.07
C SER A 171 4.69 12.15 29.06
N PRO A 172 5.67 12.28 28.13
CA PRO A 172 6.39 11.17 27.47
C PRO A 172 7.78 10.73 28.01
N ALA A 173 8.22 11.16 29.19
CA ALA A 173 9.65 11.16 29.53
C ALA A 173 10.26 9.80 29.99
N LEU A 174 9.64 8.64 29.77
CA LEU A 174 10.09 7.37 30.38
C LEU A 174 9.98 6.10 29.51
N VAL A 175 9.92 6.21 28.17
CA VAL A 175 9.79 5.03 27.29
C VAL A 175 10.87 5.01 26.21
N GLU A 176 12.13 5.16 26.61
CA GLU A 176 13.28 5.24 25.68
C GLU A 176 13.99 3.88 25.45
N GLN A 177 13.44 2.75 25.90
CA GLN A 177 14.20 1.47 25.88
C GLN A 177 13.44 0.22 25.40
N ALA A 178 12.23 0.33 24.85
CA ALA A 178 11.43 -0.86 24.56
C ALA A 178 11.52 -1.41 23.12
N GLY A 179 12.08 -0.67 22.16
CA GLY A 179 12.11 -1.08 20.75
C GLY A 179 13.42 -0.77 20.05
N LYS A 180 13.84 -1.65 19.11
CA LYS A 180 14.93 -1.33 18.17
C LYS A 180 14.41 -0.29 17.17
N PRO A 181 14.98 0.92 17.10
CA PRO A 181 14.54 1.92 16.14
C PRO A 181 14.83 1.46 14.70
N VAL A 182 13.92 1.79 13.79
CA VAL A 182 14.09 1.55 12.35
C VAL A 182 14.51 2.87 11.72
N ALA A 183 15.77 2.94 11.29
CA ALA A 183 16.31 4.10 10.61
C ALA A 183 15.88 4.12 9.14
N LEU A 184 15.22 5.20 8.75
CA LEU A 184 14.92 5.50 7.35
C LEU A 184 16.12 6.14 6.65
N ALA A 185 16.13 6.05 5.33
CA ALA A 185 17.02 6.78 4.44
C ALA A 185 16.70 8.29 4.39
N ILE A 186 15.47 8.67 4.75
CA ILE A 186 14.98 10.04 4.71
C ILE A 186 15.86 10.95 5.57
N ASP A 187 16.21 12.12 5.05
CA ASP A 187 16.82 13.22 5.81
C ASP A 187 15.74 14.27 6.09
N ALA A 188 15.44 14.52 7.37
CA ALA A 188 14.38 15.44 7.75
C ALA A 188 14.60 16.87 7.22
N ARG A 189 15.86 17.29 7.04
CA ARG A 189 16.20 18.62 6.51
C ARG A 189 15.86 18.72 5.03
N VAL A 190 16.27 17.72 4.25
CA VAL A 190 15.98 17.66 2.80
C VAL A 190 14.49 17.51 2.56
N GLN A 191 13.81 16.71 3.38
CA GLN A 191 12.36 16.56 3.36
C GLN A 191 11.66 17.90 3.57
N ALA A 192 11.99 18.64 4.64
CA ALA A 192 11.42 19.93 4.93
C ALA A 192 11.68 20.95 3.79
N ALA A 193 12.92 20.97 3.23
CA ALA A 193 13.29 21.87 2.14
C ALA A 193 12.39 21.64 0.93
N MET A 194 12.23 20.38 0.55
CA MET A 194 11.41 19.99 -0.58
C MET A 194 9.91 20.28 -0.34
N GLU A 195 9.39 20.04 0.86
CA GLU A 195 8.00 20.37 1.20
C GLU A 195 7.74 21.87 1.10
N SER A 196 8.64 22.70 1.64
CA SER A 196 8.55 24.16 1.58
C SER A 196 8.54 24.64 0.12
N GLU A 197 9.53 24.22 -0.69
CA GLU A 197 9.65 24.68 -2.07
C GLU A 197 8.51 24.21 -2.97
N LEU A 198 8.05 22.96 -2.81
CA LEU A 198 6.89 22.47 -3.56
C LEU A 198 5.60 23.16 -3.12
N GLY A 199 5.42 23.45 -1.82
CA GLY A 199 4.30 24.22 -1.32
C GLY A 199 4.27 25.64 -1.89
N ARG A 200 5.43 26.32 -1.91
CA ARG A 200 5.59 27.65 -2.53
C ARG A 200 5.30 27.62 -4.03
N ALA A 201 5.77 26.59 -4.73
CA ALA A 201 5.50 26.39 -6.15
C ALA A 201 4.00 26.15 -6.41
N MET A 202 3.32 25.33 -5.59
CA MET A 202 1.87 25.15 -5.70
C MET A 202 1.11 26.46 -5.58
N GLY A 203 1.49 27.33 -4.63
CA GLY A 203 0.90 28.66 -4.50
C GLY A 203 1.15 29.55 -5.72
N THR A 204 2.38 29.55 -6.23
CA THR A 204 2.78 30.37 -7.39
C THR A 204 2.06 29.95 -8.67
N PHE A 205 1.94 28.65 -8.90
CA PHE A 205 1.33 28.10 -10.12
C PHE A 205 -0.15 27.76 -9.97
N SER A 206 -0.76 28.05 -8.80
CA SER A 206 -2.12 27.61 -8.45
C SER A 206 -2.35 26.11 -8.71
N ALA A 207 -1.34 25.29 -8.41
CA ALA A 207 -1.37 23.87 -8.74
C ALA A 207 -2.27 23.09 -7.78
N ARG A 208 -2.96 22.07 -8.29
CA ARG A 208 -3.83 21.18 -7.49
C ARG A 208 -3.04 20.25 -6.56
N GLY A 209 -1.86 19.82 -6.99
CA GLY A 209 -0.98 18.94 -6.22
C GLY A 209 0.44 19.01 -6.75
N ALA A 210 1.39 18.58 -5.92
CA ALA A 210 2.81 18.52 -6.27
C ALA A 210 3.46 17.29 -5.66
N GLY A 211 4.47 16.75 -6.32
CA GLY A 211 5.23 15.61 -5.80
C GLY A 211 6.70 15.76 -6.13
N GLY A 212 7.56 15.26 -5.25
CA GLY A 212 9.00 15.36 -5.40
C GLY A 212 9.73 14.19 -4.75
N ILE A 213 10.88 13.84 -5.33
CA ILE A 213 11.76 12.79 -4.83
C ILE A 213 13.21 13.30 -4.90
N VAL A 214 13.96 13.13 -3.82
CA VAL A 214 15.42 13.22 -3.82
C VAL A 214 15.98 11.83 -3.50
N MET A 215 16.90 11.36 -4.33
CA MET A 215 17.42 9.99 -4.28
C MET A 215 18.94 9.98 -4.40
N ASP A 216 19.59 9.15 -3.59
CA ASP A 216 21.00 8.81 -3.78
C ASP A 216 21.13 7.88 -5.00
N VAL A 217 21.86 8.35 -6.01
CA VAL A 217 22.00 7.63 -7.27
C VAL A 217 22.82 6.35 -7.15
N HIS A 218 23.68 6.22 -6.13
CA HIS A 218 24.57 5.07 -5.95
C HIS A 218 23.97 3.98 -5.06
N THR A 219 23.08 4.32 -4.14
CA THR A 219 22.47 3.36 -3.21
C THR A 219 21.01 3.07 -3.51
N GLY A 220 20.29 4.00 -4.14
CA GLY A 220 18.83 3.94 -4.30
C GLY A 220 18.07 4.43 -3.06
N GLU A 221 18.78 4.94 -2.04
CA GLU A 221 18.18 5.55 -0.86
C GLU A 221 17.36 6.78 -1.23
N VAL A 222 16.11 6.81 -0.81
CA VAL A 222 15.25 7.98 -0.94
C VAL A 222 15.52 8.91 0.25
N LEU A 223 16.15 10.06 -0.03
CA LEU A 223 16.50 11.07 0.97
C LEU A 223 15.33 12.00 1.29
N ALA A 224 14.44 12.24 0.32
CA ALA A 224 13.19 12.94 0.53
C ALA A 224 12.12 12.42 -0.45
N MET A 225 10.87 12.36 0.02
CA MET A 225 9.71 12.01 -0.78
C MET A 225 8.52 12.84 -0.31
N VAL A 226 8.07 13.74 -1.17
CA VAL A 226 7.00 14.69 -0.87
C VAL A 226 5.82 14.46 -1.78
N SER A 227 4.62 14.51 -1.20
CA SER A 227 3.34 14.52 -1.91
C SER A 227 2.42 15.54 -1.27
N LEU A 228 1.96 16.49 -2.07
CA LEU A 228 1.06 17.58 -1.68
C LEU A 228 -0.23 17.52 -2.50
N PRO A 229 -1.40 17.85 -1.90
CA PRO A 229 -1.59 18.32 -0.53
C PRO A 229 -1.29 17.24 0.53
N THR A 230 -0.78 17.66 1.69
CA THR A 230 -0.44 16.78 2.81
C THR A 230 -1.57 16.72 3.84
N PHE A 231 -1.48 15.79 4.79
CA PHE A 231 -2.39 15.66 5.93
C PHE A 231 -1.62 15.52 7.23
N ASN A 232 -2.29 15.78 8.35
CA ASN A 232 -1.69 15.55 9.67
C ASN A 232 -1.79 14.06 10.04
N PRO A 233 -0.68 13.31 10.14
CA PRO A 233 -0.71 11.89 10.48
C PRO A 233 -1.21 11.62 11.90
N ASN A 234 -1.19 12.62 12.80
CA ASN A 234 -1.76 12.52 14.14
C ASN A 234 -3.30 12.69 14.14
N ARG A 235 -3.91 13.07 13.01
CA ARG A 235 -5.36 13.31 12.84
C ARG A 235 -5.88 12.84 11.48
N VAL A 236 -5.62 11.58 11.13
CA VAL A 236 -5.96 11.00 9.81
C VAL A 236 -7.45 11.08 9.46
N GLY A 237 -8.36 10.98 10.45
CA GLY A 237 -9.81 10.97 10.20
C GLY A 237 -10.40 12.25 9.60
N MET A 238 -9.60 13.32 9.49
CA MET A 238 -9.98 14.59 8.86
C MET A 238 -9.41 14.74 7.43
N ALA A 239 -8.60 13.79 6.95
CA ALA A 239 -7.98 13.85 5.63
C ALA A 239 -8.93 13.31 4.55
N GLY A 240 -9.03 14.00 3.42
CA GLY A 240 -9.70 13.53 2.22
C GLY A 240 -8.85 12.51 1.45
N SER A 241 -9.46 11.91 0.42
CA SER A 241 -8.81 10.88 -0.40
C SER A 241 -7.64 11.41 -1.23
N GLU A 242 -7.62 12.71 -1.53
CA GLU A 242 -6.54 13.35 -2.26
C GLU A 242 -5.31 13.58 -1.39
N GLU A 243 -5.47 14.05 -0.14
CA GLU A 243 -4.34 14.21 0.79
C GLU A 243 -3.73 12.87 1.20
N LEU A 244 -4.55 11.80 1.30
CA LEU A 244 -4.07 10.46 1.63
C LEU A 244 -3.30 9.77 0.49
N ARG A 245 -3.31 10.33 -0.72
CA ARG A 245 -2.69 9.72 -1.90
C ARG A 245 -1.25 10.18 -2.05
N ASN A 246 -0.31 9.23 -2.10
CA ASN A 246 1.08 9.54 -2.45
C ASN A 246 1.24 9.65 -3.97
N LEU A 247 1.33 10.89 -4.48
CA LEU A 247 1.47 11.18 -5.91
C LEU A 247 2.75 10.58 -6.53
N THR A 248 3.79 10.35 -5.73
CA THR A 248 5.09 9.90 -6.23
C THR A 248 5.16 8.38 -6.44
N THR A 249 4.37 7.61 -5.69
CA THR A 249 4.36 6.14 -5.74
C THR A 249 3.05 5.53 -6.24
N GLN A 250 1.91 6.22 -6.08
CA GLN A 250 0.59 5.71 -6.49
C GLN A 250 0.12 6.29 -7.82
N SER A 251 0.34 7.58 -8.07
CA SER A 251 -0.15 8.25 -9.27
C SER A 251 0.79 8.03 -10.44
N VAL A 252 0.21 7.86 -11.64
CA VAL A 252 0.92 7.70 -12.91
C VAL A 252 0.63 8.89 -13.81
N PHE A 253 1.65 9.35 -14.52
CA PHE A 253 1.57 10.51 -15.41
C PHE A 253 2.31 10.22 -16.72
N GLU A 254 1.86 10.85 -17.80
CA GLU A 254 2.67 11.00 -19.01
C GLU A 254 3.72 12.08 -18.73
N LEU A 255 4.95 11.66 -18.44
CA LEU A 255 6.01 12.57 -17.96
C LEU A 255 6.76 13.28 -19.11
N GLY A 256 6.31 13.09 -20.36
CA GLY A 256 6.74 13.86 -21.51
C GLY A 256 8.25 13.84 -21.77
N SER A 257 8.82 15.02 -22.05
CA SER A 257 10.23 15.21 -22.45
C SER A 257 11.27 14.62 -21.50
N THR A 258 10.90 14.28 -20.26
CA THR A 258 11.78 13.56 -19.32
C THR A 258 12.18 12.16 -19.83
N PHE A 259 11.46 11.61 -20.80
CA PHE A 259 11.82 10.33 -21.44
C PHE A 259 12.90 10.46 -22.51
N LYS A 260 13.15 11.66 -23.05
CA LYS A 260 14.09 11.84 -24.19
C LYS A 260 15.53 11.41 -23.85
N PRO A 261 16.11 11.74 -22.67
CA PRO A 261 17.42 11.23 -22.29
C PRO A 261 17.47 9.70 -22.24
N ILE A 262 16.38 9.05 -21.82
CA ILE A 262 16.27 7.58 -21.80
C ILE A 262 16.26 7.04 -23.23
N THR A 263 15.53 7.66 -24.15
CA THR A 263 15.51 7.28 -25.57
C THR A 263 16.88 7.42 -26.21
N VAL A 264 17.56 8.56 -26.01
CA VAL A 264 18.91 8.78 -26.53
C VAL A 264 19.88 7.76 -25.93
N ALA A 265 19.80 7.52 -24.63
CA ALA A 265 20.59 6.49 -23.97
C ALA A 265 20.36 5.13 -24.61
N THR A 266 19.10 4.75 -24.85
CA THR A 266 18.71 3.49 -25.50
C THR A 266 19.33 3.35 -26.89
N ALA A 267 19.31 4.42 -27.69
CA ALA A 267 19.83 4.37 -29.06
C ALA A 267 21.36 4.18 -29.11
N ILE A 268 22.08 4.80 -28.16
CA ILE A 268 23.52 4.62 -27.98
C ILE A 268 23.82 3.22 -27.44
N ASP A 269 23.06 2.78 -26.43
CA ASP A 269 23.16 1.48 -25.76
C ASP A 269 23.04 0.32 -26.74
N THR A 270 22.07 0.41 -27.66
CA THR A 270 21.82 -0.62 -28.66
C THR A 270 22.75 -0.53 -29.86
N GLY A 271 23.66 0.45 -29.90
CA GLY A 271 24.53 0.72 -31.03
C GLY A 271 23.78 1.15 -32.29
N THR A 272 22.55 1.63 -32.15
CA THR A 272 21.74 2.09 -33.30
C THR A 272 22.31 3.40 -33.84
N ILE A 273 22.78 4.28 -32.96
CA ILE A 273 23.30 5.60 -33.33
C ILE A 273 24.62 5.90 -32.61
N THR A 274 25.36 6.85 -33.15
CA THR A 274 26.58 7.44 -32.58
C THR A 274 26.33 8.91 -32.21
N MET A 275 27.15 9.47 -31.31
CA MET A 275 26.97 10.86 -30.82
C MET A 275 27.12 11.95 -31.89
N ASN A 276 27.82 11.66 -32.99
CA ASN A 276 28.00 12.58 -34.12
C ASN A 276 26.84 12.55 -35.12
N ARG A 277 25.88 11.62 -34.96
CA ARG A 277 24.73 11.52 -35.86
C ARG A 277 23.84 12.75 -35.69
N LYS A 278 23.38 13.29 -36.82
CA LYS A 278 22.41 14.38 -36.89
C LYS A 278 21.07 13.89 -37.42
N PHE A 279 19.99 14.50 -36.96
CA PHE A 279 18.62 14.20 -37.35
C PHE A 279 17.94 15.45 -37.91
N ASP A 280 17.14 15.25 -38.95
CA ASP A 280 16.43 16.33 -39.61
C ASP A 280 15.21 16.80 -38.80
N ALA A 281 15.28 18.02 -38.28
CA ALA A 281 14.18 18.71 -37.62
C ALA A 281 13.79 20.00 -38.36
N THR A 282 14.04 20.08 -39.68
CA THR A 282 13.69 21.25 -40.50
C THR A 282 12.17 21.44 -40.64
N HIS A 283 11.41 20.34 -40.64
CA HIS A 283 9.96 20.35 -40.86
C HIS A 283 9.25 19.35 -39.93
N PRO A 284 7.96 19.59 -39.60
CA PRO A 284 7.16 18.65 -38.83
C PRO A 284 7.19 17.23 -39.41
N LEU A 285 7.31 16.24 -38.54
CA LEU A 285 7.41 14.84 -38.94
C LEU A 285 6.02 14.23 -39.08
N LYS A 286 5.62 13.90 -40.32
CA LYS A 286 4.35 13.22 -40.60
C LYS A 286 4.48 11.70 -40.53
N VAL A 287 3.63 11.06 -39.74
CA VAL A 287 3.65 9.60 -39.48
C VAL A 287 2.22 9.06 -39.46
N GLY A 288 1.81 8.40 -40.54
CA GLY A 288 0.41 8.02 -40.74
C GLY A 288 -0.50 9.26 -40.76
N GLY A 289 -1.55 9.24 -39.95
CA GLY A 289 -2.46 10.38 -39.77
C GLY A 289 -2.00 11.44 -38.75
N PHE A 290 -0.83 11.28 -38.14
CA PHE A 290 -0.33 12.17 -37.08
C PHE A 290 0.85 13.01 -37.56
N THR A 291 1.00 14.20 -36.99
CA THR A 291 2.13 15.10 -37.24
C THR A 291 2.79 15.43 -35.91
N ILE A 292 4.11 15.27 -35.84
CA ILE A 292 4.94 15.58 -34.67
C ILE A 292 5.61 16.93 -34.91
N HIS A 293 5.50 17.81 -33.92
CA HIS A 293 6.02 19.17 -33.94
C HIS A 293 7.00 19.40 -32.78
N ASP A 294 7.97 20.28 -33.02
CA ASP A 294 8.80 20.90 -31.98
C ASP A 294 8.17 22.21 -31.50
N GLU A 295 8.69 22.78 -30.41
CA GLU A 295 8.12 23.98 -29.80
C GLU A 295 8.33 25.20 -30.70
N ARG A 296 7.45 26.19 -30.58
CA ARG A 296 7.56 27.39 -31.42
C ARG A 296 8.82 28.18 -31.02
N GLY A 297 9.74 28.33 -31.98
CA GLY A 297 11.02 29.03 -31.77
C GLY A 297 12.24 28.10 -31.75
N ASP A 298 12.02 26.77 -31.75
CA ASP A 298 13.11 25.81 -31.85
C ASP A 298 13.80 25.86 -33.23
N PRO A 299 15.10 25.53 -33.31
CA PRO A 299 15.84 25.59 -34.57
C PRO A 299 15.29 24.60 -35.60
N GLN A 300 14.85 25.12 -36.75
CA GLN A 300 14.41 24.33 -37.90
C GLN A 300 15.59 23.89 -38.76
N ARG A 301 16.43 23.00 -38.21
CA ARG A 301 17.64 22.51 -38.89
C ARG A 301 17.95 21.07 -38.49
N TRP A 302 19.03 20.54 -39.03
CA TRP A 302 19.59 19.28 -38.56
C TRP A 302 20.20 19.46 -37.17
N LEU A 303 19.79 18.58 -36.24
CA LEU A 303 20.22 18.60 -34.83
C LEU A 303 21.12 17.40 -34.53
N SER A 304 22.24 17.65 -33.89
CA SER A 304 23.08 16.63 -33.26
C SER A 304 22.44 16.12 -31.95
N MET A 305 22.97 15.02 -31.38
CA MET A 305 22.46 14.48 -30.11
C MET A 305 22.43 15.46 -28.94
N PRO A 306 23.49 16.24 -28.67
CA PRO A 306 23.41 17.27 -27.64
C PRO A 306 22.34 18.32 -27.94
N GLU A 307 22.23 18.76 -29.20
CA GLU A 307 21.23 19.75 -29.60
C GLU A 307 19.80 19.22 -29.46
N THR A 308 19.56 17.96 -29.80
CA THR A 308 18.27 17.30 -29.58
C THR A 308 17.83 17.37 -28.11
N LEU A 309 18.76 17.23 -27.17
CA LEU A 309 18.47 17.35 -25.73
C LEU A 309 18.36 18.80 -25.26
N ILE A 310 19.22 19.71 -25.75
CA ILE A 310 19.21 21.14 -25.42
C ILE A 310 17.89 21.78 -25.85
N TYR A 311 17.49 21.57 -27.10
CA TYR A 311 16.24 22.09 -27.66
C TYR A 311 15.05 21.17 -27.39
N SER A 312 15.27 20.04 -26.70
CA SER A 312 14.23 19.05 -26.42
C SER A 312 13.38 18.72 -27.66
N SER A 313 14.02 18.44 -28.81
CA SER A 313 13.30 18.20 -30.06
C SER A 313 12.50 16.89 -30.01
N ASN A 314 11.18 16.99 -30.14
CA ASN A 314 10.28 15.85 -30.31
C ASN A 314 10.54 15.15 -31.65
N ILE A 315 10.75 15.92 -32.72
CA ILE A 315 10.98 15.41 -34.07
C ILE A 315 12.25 14.54 -34.10
N ALA A 316 13.37 15.08 -33.62
CA ALA A 316 14.62 14.32 -33.60
C ALA A 316 14.51 13.10 -32.68
N THR A 317 13.89 13.23 -31.49
CA THR A 317 13.68 12.09 -30.59
C THR A 317 12.81 10.99 -31.21
N ALA A 318 11.74 11.37 -31.91
CA ALA A 318 10.86 10.44 -32.61
C ALA A 318 11.62 9.67 -33.70
N ARG A 319 12.45 10.35 -34.49
CA ARG A 319 13.30 9.71 -35.52
C ARG A 319 14.30 8.72 -34.90
N ILE A 320 14.94 9.09 -33.79
CA ILE A 320 15.84 8.20 -33.06
C ILE A 320 15.10 6.92 -32.65
N ALA A 321 13.91 7.06 -32.05
CA ALA A 321 13.14 5.91 -31.59
C ALA A 321 12.64 5.02 -32.73
N ASP A 322 12.32 5.61 -33.88
CA ASP A 322 11.95 4.88 -35.09
C ASP A 322 13.09 4.01 -35.60
N GLU A 323 14.33 4.53 -35.62
CA GLU A 323 15.53 3.76 -35.97
C GLU A 323 15.85 2.68 -34.93
N VAL A 324 15.62 2.94 -33.64
CA VAL A 324 15.80 1.95 -32.56
C VAL A 324 14.80 0.81 -32.68
N GLY A 325 13.55 1.13 -33.01
CA GLY A 325 12.46 0.19 -33.19
C GLY A 325 11.77 -0.24 -31.88
N PRO A 326 10.52 -0.75 -31.99
CA PRO A 326 9.65 -1.00 -30.85
C PRO A 326 10.20 -2.02 -29.86
N GLN A 327 10.85 -3.08 -30.33
CA GLN A 327 11.29 -4.19 -29.48
C GLN A 327 12.42 -3.74 -28.54
N LYS A 328 13.37 -2.96 -29.05
CA LYS A 328 14.49 -2.45 -28.26
C LYS A 328 14.04 -1.40 -27.26
N MET A 329 13.16 -0.47 -27.67
CA MET A 329 12.55 0.51 -26.77
C MET A 329 11.79 -0.16 -25.62
N GLN A 330 10.92 -1.12 -25.93
CA GLN A 330 10.20 -1.89 -24.92
C GLN A 330 11.15 -2.63 -23.97
N THR A 331 12.19 -3.27 -24.51
CA THR A 331 13.18 -3.99 -23.70
C THR A 331 13.87 -3.07 -22.71
N MET A 332 14.24 -1.86 -23.13
CA MET A 332 14.82 -0.86 -22.22
C MET A 332 13.82 -0.44 -21.15
N PHE A 333 12.60 -0.05 -21.52
CA PHE A 333 11.61 0.41 -20.54
C PHE A 333 11.23 -0.66 -19.50
N ARG A 334 11.15 -1.93 -19.90
CA ARG A 334 10.96 -3.04 -18.94
C ARG A 334 12.14 -3.20 -18.00
N LYS A 335 13.37 -2.98 -18.46
CA LYS A 335 14.56 -3.03 -17.60
C LYS A 335 14.61 -1.90 -16.59
N LEU A 336 14.00 -0.76 -16.92
CA LEU A 336 13.78 0.36 -16.00
C LEU A 336 12.56 0.16 -15.08
N GLY A 337 11.82 -0.95 -15.24
CA GLY A 337 10.68 -1.33 -14.40
C GLY A 337 9.34 -0.72 -14.84
N PHE A 338 9.27 -0.04 -15.99
CA PHE A 338 8.09 0.73 -16.41
C PHE A 338 6.85 -0.12 -16.76
N ASP A 339 6.95 -1.45 -16.77
CA ASP A 339 5.82 -2.37 -16.93
C ASP A 339 5.34 -3.01 -15.61
N THR A 340 6.00 -2.69 -14.50
CA THR A 340 5.72 -3.21 -13.17
C THR A 340 5.46 -2.09 -12.16
N ARG A 341 5.06 -2.43 -10.93
CA ARG A 341 4.94 -1.44 -9.85
C ARG A 341 6.34 -0.99 -9.42
N PRO A 342 6.52 0.25 -8.94
CA PRO A 342 7.85 0.72 -8.56
C PRO A 342 8.40 -0.09 -7.39
N ASP A 343 9.71 -0.29 -7.34
CA ASP A 343 10.37 -0.96 -6.22
C ASP A 343 10.56 0.02 -5.06
N ILE A 344 9.84 -0.23 -3.97
CA ILE A 344 9.88 0.48 -2.68
C ILE A 344 9.10 -0.35 -1.64
N GLU A 345 9.40 -0.16 -0.36
CA GLU A 345 8.81 -0.87 0.78
C GLU A 345 7.33 -0.54 1.01
N LEU A 346 6.84 0.55 0.42
CA LEU A 346 5.45 0.97 0.52
C LEU A 346 4.51 -0.01 -0.20
N ARG A 347 3.29 -0.17 0.33
CA ARG A 347 2.25 -1.03 -0.27
C ARG A 347 1.52 -0.30 -1.40
N GLU A 348 1.38 1.00 -1.21
CA GLU A 348 0.72 1.98 -2.04
C GLU A 348 1.49 2.26 -3.33
N LYS A 349 1.37 1.33 -4.27
CA LYS A 349 2.16 1.33 -5.51
C LYS A 349 1.29 1.29 -6.76
N GLY A 350 1.36 2.37 -7.51
CA GLY A 350 0.71 2.56 -8.80
C GLY A 350 1.26 1.61 -9.85
N ARG A 351 0.37 1.03 -10.66
CA ARG A 351 0.78 0.25 -11.83
C ARG A 351 0.83 1.18 -13.04
N PRO A 352 1.94 1.22 -13.79
CA PRO A 352 2.03 2.00 -15.02
C PRO A 352 0.93 1.69 -16.03
N LEU A 353 0.54 2.69 -16.82
CA LEU A 353 -0.29 2.50 -18.00
C LEU A 353 0.62 2.18 -19.18
N TRP A 354 0.68 0.90 -19.52
CA TRP A 354 1.56 0.37 -20.56
C TRP A 354 0.82 0.22 -21.90
N PRO A 355 1.39 0.68 -23.04
CA PRO A 355 0.77 0.50 -24.34
C PRO A 355 0.62 -0.98 -24.72
N ARG A 356 -0.59 -1.39 -25.10
CA ARG A 356 -0.89 -2.78 -25.52
C ARG A 356 -0.37 -3.09 -26.91
N TYR A 357 -0.36 -2.11 -27.80
CA TYR A 357 0.09 -2.25 -29.19
C TYR A 357 1.18 -1.22 -29.49
N TRP A 358 2.32 -1.70 -29.97
CA TRP A 358 3.50 -0.88 -30.24
C TRP A 358 3.65 -0.64 -31.74
N ALA A 359 2.74 0.14 -32.31
CA ALA A 359 2.88 0.64 -33.67
C ALA A 359 4.11 1.55 -33.80
N ARG A 360 4.49 1.87 -35.05
CA ARG A 360 5.53 2.87 -35.33
C ARG A 360 5.25 4.20 -34.63
N THR A 361 4.00 4.68 -34.67
CA THR A 361 3.56 5.91 -34.00
C THR A 361 3.71 5.83 -32.48
N THR A 362 3.26 4.74 -31.85
CA THR A 362 3.41 4.52 -30.40
C THR A 362 4.88 4.48 -29.98
N THR A 363 5.74 3.86 -30.79
CA THR A 363 7.18 3.82 -30.53
C THR A 363 7.78 5.22 -30.51
N MET A 364 7.38 6.06 -31.48
CA MET A 364 7.82 7.46 -31.54
C MET A 364 7.26 8.29 -30.38
N THR A 365 5.97 8.18 -30.06
CA THR A 365 5.34 9.03 -29.03
C THR A 365 5.85 8.71 -27.64
N THR A 366 6.04 7.42 -27.34
CA THR A 366 6.56 6.98 -26.03
C THR A 366 8.01 7.42 -25.82
N ALA A 367 8.76 7.66 -26.89
CA ALA A 367 10.14 8.11 -26.82
C ALA A 367 10.29 9.54 -26.25
N TYR A 368 9.27 10.37 -26.41
CA TYR A 368 9.15 11.68 -25.75
C TYR A 368 8.02 11.67 -24.71
N GLY A 369 7.72 10.50 -24.14
CA GLY A 369 6.94 10.33 -22.92
C GLY A 369 5.42 10.43 -23.04
N HIS A 370 4.86 10.18 -24.24
CA HIS A 370 3.41 10.15 -24.47
C HIS A 370 2.90 8.78 -24.94
N GLY A 371 1.73 8.36 -24.48
CA GLY A 371 1.18 7.02 -24.69
C GLY A 371 1.69 5.99 -23.68
N ILE A 372 2.46 6.41 -22.68
CA ILE A 372 2.90 5.62 -21.52
C ILE A 372 2.82 6.51 -20.28
N ALA A 373 2.26 5.98 -19.19
CA ALA A 373 2.21 6.69 -17.91
C ALA A 373 2.90 5.91 -16.80
N VAL A 374 3.85 6.54 -16.12
CA VAL A 374 4.63 5.95 -15.01
C VAL A 374 4.57 6.85 -13.79
N THR A 375 4.93 6.33 -12.63
CA THR A 375 5.01 7.14 -11.41
C THR A 375 6.28 8.00 -11.40
N PRO A 376 6.30 9.15 -10.69
CA PRO A 376 7.52 9.93 -10.50
C PRO A 376 8.70 9.10 -9.95
N LEU A 377 8.43 8.12 -9.09
CA LEU A 377 9.46 7.22 -8.55
C LEU A 377 10.14 6.36 -9.63
N HIS A 378 9.39 5.87 -10.62
CA HIS A 378 10.01 5.15 -11.75
C HIS A 378 11.00 6.04 -12.50
N LEU A 379 10.60 7.29 -12.75
CA LEU A 379 11.47 8.24 -13.46
C LEU A 379 12.72 8.55 -12.65
N ALA A 380 12.60 8.77 -11.33
CA ALA A 380 13.73 9.01 -10.44
C ALA A 380 14.73 7.83 -10.46
N SER A 381 14.25 6.60 -10.32
CA SER A 381 15.10 5.39 -10.41
C SER A 381 15.76 5.22 -11.79
N ALA A 382 15.06 5.56 -12.87
CA ALA A 382 15.63 5.53 -14.21
C ALA A 382 16.75 6.57 -14.39
N TYR A 383 16.56 7.79 -13.88
CA TYR A 383 17.57 8.85 -13.91
C TYR A 383 18.78 8.52 -13.04
N ALA A 384 18.58 7.90 -11.87
CA ALA A 384 19.70 7.42 -11.05
C ALA A 384 20.61 6.48 -11.84
N ALA A 385 20.03 5.54 -12.61
CA ALA A 385 20.78 4.66 -13.49
C ALA A 385 21.53 5.43 -14.61
N LEU A 386 20.93 6.48 -15.19
CA LEU A 386 21.58 7.30 -16.22
C LEU A 386 22.80 8.08 -15.70
N VAL A 387 22.85 8.39 -14.41
CA VAL A 387 23.93 9.21 -13.83
C VAL A 387 25.00 8.35 -13.15
N ASN A 388 24.63 7.22 -12.55
CA ASN A 388 25.53 6.38 -11.76
C ASN A 388 26.37 5.37 -12.58
N GLY A 389 26.49 5.56 -13.89
CA GLY A 389 27.21 4.65 -14.79
C GLY A 389 26.39 3.45 -15.27
N GLY A 390 25.06 3.53 -15.19
CA GLY A 390 24.15 2.58 -15.83
C GLY A 390 23.63 1.47 -14.92
N ILE A 391 23.77 1.64 -13.62
CA ILE A 391 23.40 0.61 -12.65
C ILE A 391 22.00 0.93 -12.14
N TRP A 392 21.00 0.20 -12.63
CA TRP A 392 19.67 0.35 -12.07
C TRP A 392 19.61 -0.33 -10.69
N ARG A 393 19.04 0.39 -9.70
CA ARG A 393 18.86 -0.06 -8.32
C ARG A 393 17.41 0.17 -7.88
N PRO A 394 16.84 -0.74 -7.07
CA PRO A 394 15.54 -0.49 -6.47
C PRO A 394 15.61 0.70 -5.53
N ALA A 395 14.54 1.50 -5.48
CA ALA A 395 14.45 2.56 -4.48
C ALA A 395 14.18 1.96 -3.10
N THR A 396 14.69 2.59 -2.06
CA THR A 396 14.46 2.15 -0.68
C THR A 396 14.26 3.32 0.27
N LEU A 397 13.32 3.16 1.19
CA LEU A 397 13.17 4.04 2.36
C LEU A 397 14.07 3.62 3.51
N MET A 398 14.78 2.48 3.40
CA MET A 398 15.63 1.96 4.45
C MET A 398 17.04 2.51 4.30
N LYS A 399 17.64 2.94 5.42
CA LYS A 399 19.03 3.37 5.42
C LYS A 399 19.94 2.19 5.10
N ILE A 400 20.84 2.36 4.15
CA ILE A 400 21.83 1.36 3.75
C ILE A 400 23.15 1.69 4.41
N ALA A 401 23.80 0.68 5.00
CA ALA A 401 25.12 0.87 5.58
C ALA A 401 26.16 1.17 4.46
N PRO A 402 27.18 2.00 4.73
CA PRO A 402 28.22 2.31 3.75
C PRO A 402 28.82 1.04 3.13
N GLY A 403 28.90 1.00 1.80
CA GLY A 403 29.43 -0.15 1.05
C GLY A 403 28.45 -1.33 0.87
N GLN A 404 27.24 -1.28 1.44
CA GLN A 404 26.23 -2.35 1.35
C GLN A 404 25.11 -2.04 0.34
N ALA A 405 25.37 -1.19 -0.65
CA ALA A 405 24.40 -0.87 -1.69
C ALA A 405 23.86 -2.16 -2.37
N PRO A 406 22.52 -2.34 -2.49
CA PRO A 406 21.90 -3.54 -3.05
C PRO A 406 22.50 -3.87 -4.42
N ALA A 407 22.76 -5.15 -4.69
CA ALA A 407 23.28 -5.57 -5.99
C ALA A 407 22.39 -5.02 -7.12
N GLY A 408 22.92 -4.05 -7.87
CA GLY A 408 22.21 -3.43 -8.97
C GLY A 408 22.18 -4.35 -10.18
N ARG A 409 21.18 -4.16 -11.04
CA ARG A 409 21.13 -4.85 -12.33
C ARG A 409 22.08 -4.12 -13.29
N ARG A 410 23.23 -4.74 -13.55
CA ARG A 410 24.25 -4.25 -14.50
C ARG A 410 24.33 -5.21 -15.68
N GLY A 411 24.35 -4.70 -16.92
CA GLY A 411 24.68 -5.52 -18.08
C GLY A 411 26.18 -5.84 -18.13
N THR A 412 26.57 -7.11 -18.29
CA THR A 412 27.97 -7.54 -18.52
C THR A 412 28.16 -8.11 -19.94
N LYS A 413 29.42 -8.28 -20.38
CA LYS A 413 29.75 -8.86 -21.70
C LYS A 413 29.40 -10.36 -21.78
N GLU A 414 29.46 -11.09 -20.66
CA GLU A 414 29.25 -12.54 -20.60
C GLU A 414 27.76 -12.95 -20.44
N THR A 415 26.86 -12.01 -20.11
CA THR A 415 25.43 -12.27 -19.84
C THR A 415 24.52 -11.85 -21.02
N GLY A 416 24.89 -12.31 -22.23
CA GLY A 416 24.41 -11.87 -23.55
C GLY A 416 22.90 -11.78 -23.86
N GLY A 417 22.01 -12.04 -22.90
CA GLY A 417 20.55 -11.82 -22.99
C GLY A 417 20.02 -10.58 -22.23
N TRP A 418 20.82 -9.95 -21.37
CA TRP A 418 20.39 -8.88 -20.47
C TRP A 418 20.69 -7.45 -20.93
N LYS A 419 21.07 -7.19 -22.20
CA LYS A 419 21.41 -5.86 -22.79
C LYS A 419 20.73 -4.61 -22.17
N THR A 420 21.28 -4.10 -21.09
CA THR A 420 21.31 -2.67 -20.79
C THR A 420 22.79 -2.34 -20.79
N ALA A 421 23.32 -1.93 -21.94
CA ALA A 421 24.63 -1.28 -22.08
C ALA A 421 24.63 0.14 -21.48
N ALA A 422 23.99 0.31 -20.33
CA ALA A 422 23.97 1.56 -19.60
C ALA A 422 25.41 1.95 -19.18
N TRP A 423 26.35 1.01 -19.25
CA TRP A 423 27.80 1.24 -19.22
C TRP A 423 28.33 2.24 -20.26
N ASN A 424 27.84 2.22 -21.51
CA ASN A 424 28.32 3.14 -22.56
C ASN A 424 27.48 4.40 -22.64
N ALA A 425 26.16 4.27 -22.46
CA ALA A 425 25.22 5.36 -22.62
C ALA A 425 25.13 6.26 -21.39
N ALA A 426 25.15 5.72 -20.16
CA ALA A 426 25.00 6.52 -18.94
C ALA A 426 26.15 7.52 -18.73
N PRO A 427 27.45 7.17 -18.89
CA PRO A 427 28.51 8.16 -18.78
C PRO A 427 28.47 9.21 -19.90
N VAL A 428 27.96 8.86 -21.09
CA VAL A 428 27.87 9.79 -22.22
C VAL A 428 26.67 10.72 -22.06
N VAL A 429 25.50 10.21 -21.70
CA VAL A 429 24.29 10.98 -21.42
C VAL A 429 24.47 11.80 -20.16
N GLY A 430 25.04 11.25 -19.09
CA GLY A 430 25.43 11.97 -17.88
C GLY A 430 26.42 13.11 -18.17
N ARG A 431 27.48 12.87 -18.96
CA ARG A 431 28.39 13.95 -19.40
C ARG A 431 27.69 14.98 -20.29
N THR A 432 26.76 14.54 -21.14
CA THR A 432 25.97 15.45 -21.98
C THR A 432 25.07 16.32 -21.12
N ILE A 433 24.34 15.73 -20.16
CA ILE A 433 23.51 16.44 -19.18
C ILE A 433 24.35 17.41 -18.35
N ALA A 434 25.51 16.98 -17.82
CA ALA A 434 26.41 17.85 -17.05
C ALA A 434 26.93 19.02 -17.89
N ARG A 435 27.32 18.76 -19.15
CA ARG A 435 27.76 19.80 -20.08
C ARG A 435 26.62 20.73 -20.47
N VAL A 436 25.41 20.22 -20.66
CA VAL A 436 24.20 21.03 -20.87
C VAL A 436 23.89 21.89 -19.66
N GLY A 437 23.96 21.34 -18.44
CA GLY A 437 23.84 22.09 -17.19
C GLY A 437 24.81 23.27 -17.14
N SER A 438 26.09 23.03 -17.44
CA SER A 438 27.08 24.12 -17.50
C SER A 438 26.77 25.18 -18.57
N MET A 439 26.26 24.77 -19.74
CA MET A 439 25.83 25.70 -20.80
C MET A 439 24.59 26.52 -20.42
N LEU A 440 23.77 26.00 -19.49
CA LEU A 440 22.57 26.65 -18.95
C LEU A 440 22.83 27.39 -17.63
N GLY A 441 24.09 27.50 -17.19
CA GLY A 441 24.46 28.18 -15.95
C GLY A 441 24.20 27.39 -14.66
N VAL A 442 23.88 26.10 -14.76
CA VAL A 442 23.67 25.20 -13.63
C VAL A 442 24.92 24.31 -13.48
N VAL A 443 25.85 24.73 -12.63
CA VAL A 443 27.09 23.98 -12.38
C VAL A 443 26.92 23.13 -11.11
N PRO A 444 27.10 21.80 -11.17
CA PRO A 444 27.14 20.96 -9.98
C PRO A 444 28.35 21.35 -9.12
N ASP A 445 28.11 21.81 -7.89
CA ASP A 445 29.17 22.07 -6.93
C ASP A 445 29.30 20.84 -6.01
N ALA A 446 30.40 20.10 -6.18
CA ALA A 446 30.67 18.90 -5.41
C ALA A 446 31.15 19.18 -3.97
N GLN A 447 31.38 20.45 -3.62
CA GLN A 447 31.88 20.89 -2.31
C GLN A 447 30.86 21.71 -1.51
N ARG A 448 29.74 22.09 -2.12
CA ARG A 448 28.71 22.90 -1.46
C ARG A 448 27.53 22.02 -1.05
N ASP A 449 27.42 21.79 0.25
CA ASP A 449 26.25 21.15 0.86
C ASP A 449 25.06 22.14 0.88
N ILE A 450 23.84 21.63 1.04
CA ILE A 450 22.63 22.47 1.10
C ILE A 450 22.70 23.35 2.36
N ASP A 451 22.57 24.66 2.21
CA ASP A 451 22.44 25.57 3.35
C ASP A 451 21.09 25.35 4.04
N VAL A 452 21.14 24.74 5.23
CA VAL A 452 19.97 24.40 6.03
C VAL A 452 19.75 25.38 7.18
N ALA A 453 20.47 26.51 7.24
CA ALA A 453 20.39 27.47 8.34
C ALA A 453 18.95 27.94 8.60
N ASP A 454 18.20 28.22 7.53
CA ASP A 454 16.79 28.64 7.61
C ASP A 454 15.84 27.51 8.07
N MET A 455 16.30 26.26 8.05
CA MET A 455 15.52 25.08 8.43
C MET A 455 15.79 24.63 9.87
N MET A 456 16.95 24.99 10.43
CA MET A 456 17.35 24.63 11.80
C MET A 456 16.31 25.00 12.88
N PRO A 457 15.57 26.12 12.81
CA PRO A 457 14.53 26.46 13.78
C PRO A 457 13.27 25.57 13.70
N LEU A 458 13.03 24.92 12.55
CA LEU A 458 11.87 24.06 12.31
C LEU A 458 12.11 22.62 12.79
N ILE A 459 13.36 22.28 13.10
CA ILE A 459 13.76 20.99 13.65
C ILE A 459 13.64 21.08 15.17
N TRP A 460 12.82 20.20 15.75
CA TRP A 460 12.65 20.12 17.20
C TRP A 460 13.99 19.91 17.90
N GLN A 461 14.38 20.85 18.77
CA GLN A 461 15.53 20.71 19.66
C GLN A 461 15.03 20.28 21.04
N GLU A 462 15.65 19.27 21.64
CA GLU A 462 15.40 18.92 23.03
C GLU A 462 15.74 20.10 23.93
N THR A 463 14.79 20.53 24.76
CA THR A 463 15.07 21.49 25.82
C THR A 463 16.08 20.86 26.77
N PRO A 464 17.29 21.44 26.95
CA PRO A 464 18.26 20.87 27.88
C PRO A 464 17.64 20.81 29.28
N PRO A 465 17.89 19.74 30.05
CA PRO A 465 17.34 19.59 31.39
C PRO A 465 17.74 20.80 32.23
N LYS A 466 16.76 21.42 32.91
CA LYS A 466 17.02 22.49 33.87
C LYS A 466 18.07 21.99 34.84
N GLN A 467 19.23 22.65 34.86
CA GLN A 467 20.22 22.45 35.90
C GLN A 467 19.51 22.58 37.24
N ALA A 468 19.57 21.52 38.05
CA ALA A 468 19.12 21.58 39.42
C ALA A 468 19.99 22.64 40.11
N ASN A 469 19.40 23.80 40.42
CA ASN A 469 20.02 24.78 41.28
C ASN A 469 20.28 24.10 42.63
N GLY A 470 21.53 23.79 42.90
CA GLY A 470 21.99 23.41 44.23
C GLY A 470 21.83 24.60 45.17
N ASN A 471 21.01 24.41 46.19
CA ASN A 471 21.16 25.03 47.51
C ASN A 471 21.14 23.90 48.53
#